data_AF-A0A533V5P7-F1
#
_entry.id   AF-A0A533V5P7-F1
#
_cell.length_a   1.000
_cell.length_b   1.000
_cell.length_c   1.000
_cell.angle_alpha   90.00
_cell.angle_beta   90.00
_cell.angle_gamma   90.00
#
_symmetry.space_group_name_H-M   'P 1'
#
loop_
_entity.id
_entity.type
_entity.pdbx_description
1 polymer ?
#
loop_
_entity_poly.entity_id
_entity_poly.type
_entity_poly.pdbx_seq_one_letter_code
_entity_poly.pdbx_strand_id
1 'polypeptide(L)'
;MKREIIGKGTWIDKIASSIINREIDIGRPLKFLSVESGLGASGFPHIGSLGDAVRAYGVSLAIKNLGYDSKLIAYSDDLDGLRKIPSGLPEWLVDYIGK
;
A
#
# COMPACT_ATOMS: atom_id res chain seq x y z
N MET A 1 24.63 5.64 -25.05
CA MET A 1 24.40 5.74 -23.59
C MET A 1 24.07 4.36 -23.04
N LYS A 2 24.85 3.83 -22.08
CA LYS A 2 24.43 2.64 -21.31
C LYS A 2 23.26 3.05 -20.40
N ARG A 3 22.17 2.28 -20.40
CA ARG A 3 21.09 2.46 -19.43
C ARG A 3 21.59 1.93 -18.08
N GLU A 4 21.50 2.75 -17.05
CA GLU A 4 21.74 2.33 -15.69
C GLU A 4 20.57 1.46 -15.20
N ILE A 5 20.88 0.35 -14.54
CA ILE A 5 19.88 -0.57 -13.98
C ILE A 5 19.85 -0.34 -12.47
N ILE A 6 18.68 0.06 -11.96
CA ILE A 6 18.45 0.24 -10.52
C ILE A 6 17.89 -1.08 -9.96
N GLY A 7 18.51 -1.61 -8.90
CA GLY A 7 18.04 -2.83 -8.24
C GLY A 7 17.92 -4.02 -9.21
N LYS A 8 16.72 -4.58 -9.35
CA LYS A 8 16.43 -5.67 -10.30
C LYS A 8 15.98 -5.19 -11.68
N GLY A 9 15.98 -3.87 -11.94
CA GLY A 9 15.57 -3.29 -13.22
C GLY A 9 14.06 -3.23 -13.41
N THR A 10 13.27 -3.34 -12.35
CA THR A 10 11.80 -3.23 -12.38
C THR A 10 11.34 -1.80 -12.16
N TRP A 11 10.08 -1.52 -12.47
CA TRP A 11 9.48 -0.21 -12.17
C TRP A 11 9.39 0.05 -10.66
N ILE A 12 9.29 -0.99 -9.84
CA ILE A 12 9.23 -0.89 -8.38
C ILE A 12 10.59 -0.44 -7.83
N ASP A 13 11.69 -0.95 -8.38
CA ASP A 13 13.05 -0.50 -8.01
C ASP A 13 13.24 1.00 -8.28
N LYS A 14 12.70 1.49 -9.41
CA LYS A 14 12.73 2.91 -9.75
C LYS A 14 11.92 3.76 -8.76
N ILE A 15 10.74 3.29 -8.33
CA ILE A 15 9.93 3.98 -7.32
C ILE A 15 10.67 4.03 -5.98
N ALA A 16 11.22 2.91 -5.52
CA ALA A 16 11.98 2.84 -4.27
C ALA A 16 13.17 3.80 -4.29
N SER A 17 13.95 3.80 -5.37
CA SER A 17 15.08 4.72 -5.56
C SER A 17 14.64 6.20 -5.54
N SER A 18 13.51 6.52 -6.18
CA SER A 18 12.96 7.88 -6.18
C SER A 18 12.52 8.34 -4.78
N ILE A 19 11.92 7.45 -3.98
CA ILE A 19 11.54 7.72 -2.59
C ILE A 19 12.78 8.00 -1.74
N ILE A 20 13.79 7.12 -1.83
CA ILE A 20 15.04 7.25 -1.08
C ILE A 20 15.73 8.58 -1.41
N ASN A 21 15.91 8.89 -2.70
CA ASN A 21 16.56 10.13 -3.13
C ASN A 21 15.79 11.36 -2.63
N ARG A 22 14.46 11.34 -2.71
CA ARG A 22 13.63 12.43 -2.18
C ARG A 22 13.82 12.64 -0.68
N GLU A 23 13.85 11.56 0.12
CA GLU A 23 14.04 11.67 1.57
C GLU A 23 15.43 12.20 1.92
N ILE A 24 16.47 11.86 1.14
CA ILE A 24 17.83 12.44 1.24
C ILE A 24 17.78 13.93 0.93
N ASP A 25 17.15 14.31 -0.19
CA ASP A 25 17.10 15.71 -0.66
C ASP A 25 16.41 16.64 0.35
N ILE A 26 15.40 16.15 1.05
CA ILE A 26 14.68 16.91 2.10
C ILE A 26 15.31 16.75 3.50
N GLY A 27 16.43 16.04 3.62
CA GLY A 27 17.18 15.87 4.88
C GLY A 27 16.46 15.02 5.93
N ARG A 28 15.55 14.13 5.54
CA ARG A 28 14.85 13.23 6.47
C ARG A 28 15.64 11.94 6.71
N PRO A 29 15.62 11.41 7.93
CA PRO A 29 16.35 10.18 8.25
C PRO A 29 15.73 8.97 7.56
N LEU A 30 16.54 8.21 6.84
CA LEU A 30 16.15 6.95 6.17
C LEU A 30 16.09 5.74 7.10
N LYS A 31 16.10 5.96 8.42
CA LYS A 31 16.14 4.88 9.41
C LYS A 31 14.92 3.96 9.32
N PHE A 32 13.77 4.48 8.90
CA PHE A 32 12.56 3.69 8.81
C PHE A 32 11.57 4.26 7.78
N LEU A 33 11.41 3.57 6.65
CA LEU A 33 10.44 3.94 5.62
C LEU A 33 9.18 3.08 5.72
N SER A 34 8.07 3.71 6.13
CA SER A 34 6.76 3.07 6.13
C SER A 34 6.17 3.09 4.72
N VAL A 35 5.65 1.94 4.29
CA VAL A 35 4.82 1.81 3.09
C VAL A 35 3.47 1.29 3.54
N GLU A 36 2.41 1.77 2.92
CA GLU A 36 1.06 1.54 3.40
C GLU A 36 0.17 0.93 2.31
N SER A 37 -0.79 0.12 2.74
CA SER A 37 -1.91 -0.34 1.92
C SER A 37 -3.17 -0.34 2.77
N GLY A 38 -4.26 0.16 2.18
CA GLY A 38 -5.55 0.31 2.84
C GLY A 38 -6.61 -0.57 2.18
N LEU A 39 -7.49 -1.13 3.00
CA LEU A 39 -8.67 -1.88 2.56
C LEU A 39 -9.93 -1.32 3.23
N GLY A 40 -10.83 -0.75 2.44
CA GLY A 40 -12.16 -0.41 2.94
C GLY A 40 -12.93 -1.67 3.32
N ALA A 41 -13.37 -1.78 4.57
CA ALA A 41 -14.10 -2.94 5.09
C ALA A 41 -15.59 -2.99 4.67
N SER A 42 -15.96 -2.28 3.60
CA SER A 42 -17.34 -2.10 3.16
C SER A 42 -17.82 -3.16 2.17
N GLY A 43 -17.02 -4.19 1.88
CA GLY A 43 -17.37 -5.27 0.97
C GLY A 43 -16.29 -6.35 0.88
N PHE A 44 -16.54 -7.37 0.06
CA PHE A 44 -15.57 -8.44 -0.14
C PHE A 44 -14.35 -7.96 -0.94
N PRO A 45 -13.12 -8.27 -0.48
CA PRO A 45 -11.91 -7.96 -1.24
C PRO A 45 -11.94 -8.62 -2.62
N HIS A 46 -11.52 -7.87 -3.64
CA HIS A 46 -11.38 -8.37 -5.01
C HIS A 46 -9.94 -8.21 -5.50
N ILE A 47 -9.66 -8.72 -6.71
CA ILE A 47 -8.31 -8.71 -7.30
C ILE A 47 -7.70 -7.30 -7.39
N GLY A 48 -8.54 -6.27 -7.49
CA GLY A 48 -8.11 -4.86 -7.48
C GLY A 48 -7.56 -4.44 -6.13
N SER A 49 -8.27 -4.76 -5.04
CA SER A 49 -7.81 -4.53 -3.66
C SER A 49 -6.54 -5.31 -3.35
N LEU A 50 -6.45 -6.56 -3.82
CA LEU A 50 -5.21 -7.36 -3.70
C LEU A 50 -4.04 -6.68 -4.43
N GLY A 51 -4.29 -6.09 -5.60
CA GLY A 51 -3.28 -5.36 -6.34
C GLY A 51 -2.67 -4.20 -5.56
N ASP A 52 -3.42 -3.56 -4.66
CA ASP A 52 -2.89 -2.52 -3.78
C ASP A 52 -1.89 -3.06 -2.77
N ALA A 53 -2.29 -4.09 -2.02
CA ALA A 53 -1.43 -4.76 -1.05
C ALA A 53 -0.14 -5.29 -1.71
N VAL A 54 -0.24 -5.89 -2.89
CA VAL A 54 0.91 -6.42 -3.64
C VAL A 54 1.86 -5.30 -4.09
N ARG A 55 1.33 -4.15 -4.55
CA ARG A 55 2.18 -3.00 -4.94
C ARG A 55 2.91 -2.42 -3.73
N ALA A 56 2.21 -2.20 -2.63
CA ALA A 56 2.78 -1.68 -1.39
C ALA A 56 3.87 -2.62 -0.85
N TYR A 57 3.59 -3.92 -0.82
CA TYR A 57 4.57 -4.94 -0.45
C TYR A 57 5.79 -4.92 -1.37
N GLY A 58 5.57 -4.86 -2.68
CA GLY A 58 6.65 -4.78 -3.67
C GLY A 58 7.57 -3.59 -3.44
N VAL A 59 7.01 -2.39 -3.20
CA VAL A 59 7.81 -1.19 -2.90
C VAL A 59 8.60 -1.35 -1.60
N SER A 60 7.98 -1.87 -0.53
CA SER A 60 8.68 -2.14 0.73
C SER A 60 9.84 -3.12 0.54
N LEU A 61 9.64 -4.17 -0.25
CA LEU A 61 10.67 -5.14 -0.58
C LEU A 61 11.79 -4.51 -1.43
N ALA A 62 11.46 -3.65 -2.39
CA ALA A 62 12.46 -2.96 -3.22
C ALA A 62 13.30 -1.98 -2.39
N ILE A 63 12.71 -1.25 -1.43
CA ILE A 63 13.45 -0.41 -0.49
C ILE A 63 14.47 -1.25 0.31
N LYS A 64 14.05 -2.41 0.81
CA LYS A 64 14.93 -3.38 1.49
C LYS A 64 16.04 -3.90 0.58
N ASN A 65 15.73 -4.21 -0.68
CA ASN A 65 16.71 -4.66 -1.67
C ASN A 65 17.75 -3.58 -2.01
N LEU A 66 17.42 -2.29 -1.84
CA LEU A 66 18.34 -1.17 -2.00
C LEU A 66 19.15 -0.87 -0.72
N GLY A 67 19.00 -1.67 0.34
CA GLY A 67 19.80 -1.58 1.56
C GLY A 67 19.22 -0.69 2.68
N TYR A 68 17.94 -0.32 2.59
CA TYR A 68 17.26 0.51 3.58
C TYR A 68 16.16 -0.25 4.32
N ASP A 69 15.89 0.13 5.57
CA ASP A 69 14.82 -0.48 6.35
C ASP A 69 13.43 0.04 5.93
N SER A 70 12.49 -0.89 5.82
CA SER A 70 11.10 -0.57 5.51
C SER A 70 10.11 -1.48 6.25
N LYS A 71 8.93 -0.94 6.56
CA LYS A 71 7.79 -1.67 7.10
C LYS A 71 6.56 -1.42 6.26
N LEU A 72 5.89 -2.51 5.90
CA LEU A 72 4.53 -2.46 5.35
C LEU A 72 3.53 -2.34 6.51
N ILE A 73 2.67 -1.34 6.45
CA ILE A 73 1.49 -1.20 7.31
C ILE A 73 0.28 -1.48 6.44
N ALA A 74 -0.37 -2.62 6.67
CA ALA A 74 -1.65 -2.93 6.08
C ALA A 74 -2.74 -2.59 7.10
N TYR A 75 -3.71 -1.77 6.72
CA TYR A 75 -4.82 -1.38 7.58
C TYR A 75 -6.15 -1.57 6.87
N SER A 76 -7.20 -1.65 7.68
CA SER A 76 -8.58 -1.67 7.19
C SER A 76 -9.33 -0.49 7.77
N ASP A 77 -10.10 0.20 6.93
CA ASP A 77 -11.00 1.27 7.36
C ASP A 77 -12.30 0.62 7.83
N ASP A 78 -12.25 -0.05 9.00
CA ASP A 78 -13.35 -0.81 9.59
C ASP A 78 -14.29 0.03 10.46
N LEU A 79 -13.89 1.28 10.72
CA LEU A 79 -14.71 2.28 11.39
C LEU A 79 -15.57 3.11 10.42
N ASP A 80 -15.44 2.90 9.11
CA ASP A 80 -16.28 3.55 8.11
C ASP A 80 -17.75 3.07 8.25
N GLY A 81 -18.68 4.02 8.31
CA GLY A 81 -20.10 3.72 8.40
C GLY A 81 -20.60 2.91 7.20
N LEU A 82 -21.48 1.95 7.46
CA LEU A 82 -22.11 1.14 6.41
C LEU A 82 -22.99 2.04 5.52
N ARG A 83 -22.59 2.27 4.26
CA ARG A 83 -23.32 3.13 3.31
C ARG A 83 -24.40 2.40 2.51
N LYS A 84 -24.22 1.10 2.29
CA LYS A 84 -25.10 0.22 1.51
C LYS A 84 -24.80 -1.22 1.90
N ILE A 85 -25.80 -2.11 1.83
CA ILE A 85 -25.62 -3.56 2.00
C ILE A 85 -24.85 -4.14 0.79
N PRO A 86 -23.68 -4.75 1.01
CA PRO A 86 -22.94 -5.47 -0.03
C PRO A 86 -23.73 -6.65 -0.60
N SER A 87 -23.50 -6.96 -1.88
CA SER A 87 -24.11 -8.13 -2.52
C SER A 87 -23.72 -9.42 -1.80
N GLY A 88 -24.71 -10.29 -1.56
CA GLY A 88 -24.51 -11.56 -0.85
C GLY A 88 -24.53 -11.47 0.67
N LEU A 89 -24.72 -10.27 1.24
CA LEU A 89 -24.94 -10.10 2.68
C LEU A 89 -26.44 -9.98 3.03
N PRO A 90 -26.84 -10.30 4.28
CA PRO A 90 -28.24 -10.30 4.68
C PRO A 90 -28.91 -8.92 4.64
N GLU A 91 -30.20 -8.88 4.28
CA GLU A 91 -30.99 -7.64 4.21
C GLU A 91 -31.18 -6.94 5.57
N TRP A 92 -31.13 -7.68 6.68
CA TRP A 92 -31.28 -7.10 8.03
C TRP A 92 -30.17 -6.10 8.37
N LEU A 93 -29.07 -6.06 7.60
CA LEU A 93 -28.03 -5.03 7.74
C LEU A 93 -28.53 -3.62 7.41
N VAL A 94 -29.71 -3.47 6.80
CA VAL A 94 -30.33 -2.15 6.56
C VAL A 94 -30.47 -1.32 7.84
N ASP A 95 -30.69 -1.99 8.98
CA ASP A 95 -30.85 -1.35 10.29
C ASP A 95 -29.54 -0.74 10.83
N TYR A 96 -28.41 -1.02 10.19
CA TYR A 96 -27.07 -0.56 10.59
C TYR A 96 -26.49 0.48 9.62
N ILE A 97 -27.20 0.85 8.55
CA ILE A 97 -26.74 1.85 7.59
C ILE A 97 -26.62 3.22 8.28
N GLY A 98 -25.45 3.85 8.16
CA GLY A 98 -25.18 5.19 8.69
C GLY A 98 -25.18 5.33 10.21
N LYS A 99 -25.21 4.22 10.96
CA LYS A 99 -25.02 4.21 12.41
C LYS A 99 -23.56 4.24 12.80
#